data_AF-A0A1E5GCH9-F1
#
_entry.id   AF-A0A1E5GCH9-F1
#
_cell.length_a   1.000
_cell.length_b   1.000
_cell.length_c   1.000
_cell.angle_alpha   90.00
_cell.angle_beta   90.00
_cell.angle_gamma   90.00
#
_symmetry.space_group_name_H-M   'P 1'
#
loop_
_entity.id
_entity.type
_entity.pdbx_description
1 polymer ?
#
loop_
_entity_poly.entity_id
_entity_poly.type
_entity_poly.pdbx_seq_one_letter_code
_entity_poly.pdbx_strand_id
1 'polypeptide(L)'
;MKKEIQFEQIENIVPEKMAEECYTKSESLSFGKRLIASIFFAGSLQGIYWFGYFLVADSKFLDKNNEYQFVTSVWWIVLLFCLYFSFNMLVLGGMYRKRKNILLAYKSNIWLVELAVVFYLFILIDLQLLIENRYLRLVNLIVVSVCFLYSIFKSIKKSKNITKKNQDLDRFTKFTTENQKLIKAILGVLFITSMIFNIFSNNTPNQNLEGKVLVSLIPALPILFGFFSIYAFPWLFTSVTRLFLLNKFSENFRRKFNVNKKLWYGSKSKEYKEEQTQE
;
A
#
# COMPACT_ATOMS: atom_id res chain seq x y z
N MET A 1 26.50 19.44 -7.02
CA MET A 1 25.95 19.18 -8.38
C MET A 1 24.96 18.00 -8.31
N LYS A 2 23.64 18.24 -8.47
CA LYS A 2 22.66 17.13 -8.58
C LYS A 2 22.85 16.49 -9.96
N LYS A 3 23.36 15.25 -10.04
CA LYS A 3 23.36 14.49 -11.30
C LYS A 3 21.92 14.39 -11.80
N GLU A 4 21.63 15.01 -12.94
CA GLU A 4 20.36 14.83 -13.64
C GLU A 4 20.31 13.41 -14.22
N ILE A 5 19.12 12.81 -14.14
CA ILE A 5 18.86 11.47 -14.65
C ILE A 5 18.73 11.60 -16.16
N GLN A 6 19.53 10.85 -16.92
CA GLN A 6 19.45 10.81 -18.38
C GLN A 6 18.47 9.72 -18.82
N PHE A 7 17.74 9.95 -19.92
CA PHE A 7 16.68 9.05 -20.38
C PHE A 7 17.23 7.68 -20.82
N GLU A 8 18.39 7.68 -21.45
CA GLU A 8 19.11 6.50 -21.96
C GLU A 8 19.43 5.50 -20.83
N GLN A 9 19.57 5.99 -19.59
CA GLN A 9 19.87 5.15 -18.43
C GLN A 9 18.62 4.44 -17.87
N ILE A 10 17.42 4.93 -18.20
CA ILE A 10 16.15 4.52 -17.58
C ILE A 10 15.13 3.98 -18.59
N GLU A 11 15.42 4.06 -19.87
CA GLU A 11 14.47 3.77 -20.94
C GLU A 11 13.95 2.31 -20.94
N ASN A 12 14.70 1.36 -20.37
CA ASN A 12 14.35 -0.06 -20.30
C ASN A 12 13.73 -0.45 -18.95
N ILE A 13 13.57 0.52 -18.03
CA ILE A 13 12.99 0.29 -16.70
C ILE A 13 11.47 0.26 -16.73
N VAL A 14 10.87 1.06 -17.63
CA VAL A 14 9.41 1.16 -17.79
C VAL A 14 8.99 0.29 -18.98
N PRO A 15 8.23 -0.79 -18.76
CA PRO A 15 7.76 -1.64 -19.85
C PRO A 15 6.62 -0.95 -20.61
N GLU A 16 6.56 -1.14 -21.92
CA GLU A 16 5.55 -0.56 -22.81
C GLU A 16 4.12 -0.92 -22.37
N LYS A 17 3.88 -2.19 -22.05
CA LYS A 17 2.59 -2.66 -21.52
C LYS A 17 2.09 -1.87 -20.30
N MET A 18 3.00 -1.46 -19.42
CA MET A 18 2.64 -0.64 -18.26
C MET A 18 2.21 0.77 -18.69
N ALA A 19 2.88 1.36 -19.67
CA ALA A 19 2.46 2.65 -20.23
C ALA A 19 1.09 2.55 -20.91
N GLU A 20 0.86 1.47 -21.67
CA GLU A 20 -0.40 1.17 -22.34
C GLU A 20 -1.58 1.07 -21.38
N GLU A 21 -1.43 0.28 -20.32
CA GLU A 21 -2.42 0.17 -19.26
C GLU A 21 -2.73 1.54 -18.63
N CYS A 22 -1.72 2.40 -18.47
CA CYS A 22 -1.89 3.71 -17.84
C CYS A 22 -2.72 4.68 -18.66
N TYR A 23 -2.40 4.87 -19.94
CA TYR A 23 -3.14 5.83 -20.75
C TYR A 23 -4.54 5.31 -21.09
N THR A 24 -4.68 4.01 -21.36
CA THR A 24 -5.97 3.37 -21.69
C THR A 24 -6.93 3.39 -20.51
N LYS A 25 -6.45 3.03 -19.31
CA LYS A 25 -7.26 3.06 -18.09
C LYS A 25 -7.62 4.49 -17.70
N SER A 26 -6.71 5.45 -17.86
CA SER A 26 -6.97 6.85 -17.52
C SER A 26 -8.03 7.49 -18.41
N GLU A 27 -8.07 7.14 -19.70
CA GLU A 27 -9.07 7.64 -20.64
C GLU A 27 -10.44 6.97 -20.47
N SER A 28 -10.46 5.67 -20.15
CA SER A 28 -11.70 4.88 -19.97
C SER A 28 -12.35 5.01 -18.58
N LEU A 29 -11.64 5.52 -17.57
CA LEU A 29 -12.19 5.71 -16.22
C LEU A 29 -13.17 6.89 -16.20
N SER A 30 -14.48 6.58 -16.22
CA SER A 30 -15.53 7.58 -16.08
C SER A 30 -15.58 8.17 -14.67
N PHE A 31 -16.21 9.35 -14.53
CA PHE A 31 -16.45 9.96 -13.23
C PHE A 31 -17.26 9.04 -12.30
N GLY A 32 -18.28 8.36 -12.82
CA GLY A 32 -19.07 7.38 -12.06
C GLY A 32 -18.23 6.23 -11.52
N LYS A 33 -17.31 5.67 -12.33
CA LYS A 33 -16.38 4.61 -11.86
C LYS A 33 -15.47 5.10 -10.74
N ARG A 34 -15.04 6.37 -10.78
CA ARG A 34 -14.28 7.00 -9.70
C ARG A 34 -15.13 7.20 -8.46
N LEU A 35 -16.36 7.68 -8.60
CA LEU A 35 -17.27 7.82 -7.47
C LEU A 35 -17.50 6.48 -6.75
N ILE A 36 -17.78 5.42 -7.51
CA ILE A 36 -17.96 4.06 -6.97
C ILE A 36 -16.70 3.61 -6.23
N ALA A 37 -15.53 3.76 -6.84
CA ALA A 37 -14.27 3.37 -6.20
C ALA A 37 -14.02 4.20 -4.91
N SER A 38 -14.32 5.49 -4.92
CA SER A 38 -14.18 6.34 -3.74
C SER A 38 -15.07 5.89 -2.60
N ILE A 39 -16.34 5.60 -2.88
CA ILE A 39 -17.30 5.09 -1.90
C ILE A 39 -16.82 3.74 -1.37
N PHE A 40 -16.37 2.85 -2.26
CA PHE A 40 -15.83 1.55 -1.86
C PHE A 40 -14.68 1.68 -0.88
N PHE A 41 -13.65 2.47 -1.20
CA PHE A 41 -12.48 2.59 -0.33
C PHE A 41 -12.77 3.36 0.97
N ALA A 42 -13.60 4.40 0.93
CA ALA A 42 -14.04 5.11 2.13
C ALA A 42 -14.88 4.18 3.03
N GLY A 43 -15.80 3.41 2.44
CA GLY A 43 -16.63 2.43 3.13
C GLY A 43 -15.82 1.29 3.73
N SER A 44 -14.82 0.77 3.01
CA SER A 44 -13.91 -0.25 3.54
C SER A 44 -13.10 0.28 4.73
N LEU A 45 -12.63 1.53 4.68
CA LEU A 45 -11.91 2.13 5.80
C LEU A 45 -12.82 2.29 7.04
N GLN A 46 -14.07 2.72 6.84
CA GLN A 46 -15.09 2.76 7.89
C GLN A 46 -15.42 1.36 8.42
N GLY A 47 -15.52 0.35 7.55
CA GLY A 47 -15.77 -1.03 7.94
C GLY A 47 -14.67 -1.60 8.85
N ILE A 48 -13.41 -1.28 8.54
CA ILE A 48 -12.27 -1.64 9.40
C ILE A 48 -12.40 -0.94 10.76
N TYR A 49 -12.66 0.37 10.78
CA TYR A 49 -12.89 1.09 12.03
C TYR A 49 -14.02 0.47 12.89
N TRP A 50 -15.17 0.17 12.27
CA TRP A 50 -16.30 -0.44 12.98
C TRP A 50 -16.01 -1.86 13.46
N PHE A 51 -15.19 -2.61 12.72
CA PHE A 51 -14.71 -3.91 13.15
C PHE A 51 -13.86 -3.79 14.42
N GLY A 52 -12.89 -2.88 14.44
CA GLY A 52 -12.12 -2.57 15.65
C GLY A 52 -12.99 -2.12 16.82
N TYR A 53 -13.95 -1.23 16.58
CA TYR A 53 -14.92 -0.77 17.59
C TYR A 53 -15.72 -1.94 18.18
N PHE A 54 -16.23 -2.83 17.33
CA PHE A 54 -16.97 -4.03 17.76
C PHE A 54 -16.11 -4.94 18.65
N LEU A 55 -14.84 -5.16 18.27
CA LEU A 55 -13.92 -5.97 19.07
C LEU A 55 -13.66 -5.37 20.45
N VAL A 56 -13.56 -4.05 20.57
CA VAL A 56 -13.37 -3.36 21.86
C VAL A 56 -14.65 -3.38 22.72
N ALA A 57 -15.82 -3.33 22.09
CA ALA A 57 -17.12 -3.30 22.78
C ALA A 57 -17.57 -4.68 23.30
N ASP A 58 -17.01 -5.78 22.80
CA ASP A 58 -17.35 -7.14 23.24
C ASP A 58 -16.75 -7.45 24.63
N SER A 59 -17.62 -7.90 25.54
CA SER A 59 -17.33 -8.33 26.91
C SER A 59 -16.15 -9.31 27.04
N LYS A 60 -15.88 -10.13 26.01
CA LYS A 60 -14.75 -11.07 26.00
C LYS A 60 -13.38 -10.40 25.88
N PHE A 61 -13.32 -9.21 25.28
CA PHE A 61 -12.10 -8.42 25.10
C PHE A 61 -12.06 -7.19 26.03
N LEU A 62 -13.09 -7.02 26.86
CA LEU A 62 -13.25 -5.99 27.89
C LEU A 62 -12.38 -6.32 29.12
N ASP A 63 -11.06 -6.29 28.95
CA ASP A 63 -10.20 -5.98 30.08
C ASP A 63 -10.47 -4.51 30.46
N LYS A 64 -10.80 -4.20 31.71
CA LYS A 64 -11.05 -2.80 32.14
C LYS A 64 -9.80 -1.91 31.95
N ASN A 65 -8.63 -2.53 31.77
CA ASN A 65 -7.36 -1.87 31.44
C ASN A 65 -7.00 -1.95 29.94
N ASN A 66 -7.96 -2.22 29.05
CA ASN A 66 -7.69 -2.41 27.63
C ASN A 66 -7.14 -1.12 27.01
N GLU A 67 -5.84 -1.13 26.70
CA GLU A 67 -5.03 -0.02 26.21
C GLU A 67 -5.57 0.59 24.89
N TYR A 68 -6.51 -0.09 24.25
CA TYR A 68 -7.11 0.24 22.97
C TYR A 68 -8.43 1.00 23.05
N GLN A 69 -8.80 1.57 24.21
CA GLN A 69 -9.82 2.62 24.25
C GLN A 69 -9.53 3.78 23.27
N PHE A 70 -8.28 3.94 22.83
CA PHE A 70 -7.92 4.86 21.76
C PHE A 70 -8.67 4.57 20.43
N VAL A 71 -8.96 3.31 20.10
CA VAL A 71 -9.65 2.93 18.85
C VAL A 71 -11.05 3.54 18.77
N THR A 72 -11.75 3.69 19.90
CA THR A 72 -13.09 4.32 19.90
C THR A 72 -13.03 5.84 19.74
N SER A 73 -11.87 6.46 20.00
CA SER A 73 -11.66 7.91 19.92
C SER A 73 -11.24 8.41 18.52
N VAL A 74 -10.77 7.52 17.64
CA VAL A 74 -10.19 7.92 16.33
C VAL A 74 -11.20 8.04 15.18
N TRP A 75 -12.50 7.93 15.45
CA TRP A 75 -13.54 7.97 14.41
C TRP A 75 -13.49 9.25 13.55
N TRP A 76 -13.17 10.39 14.16
CA TRP A 76 -12.98 11.65 13.45
C TRP A 76 -11.78 11.61 12.51
N ILE A 77 -10.70 10.94 12.91
CA ILE A 77 -9.50 10.76 12.06
C ILE A 77 -9.84 9.87 10.87
N VAL A 78 -10.59 8.79 11.09
CA VAL A 78 -11.08 7.90 10.02
C VAL A 78 -11.97 8.68 9.05
N LEU A 79 -12.90 9.49 9.56
CA LEU A 79 -13.77 10.33 8.73
C LEU A 79 -12.95 11.33 7.89
N LEU A 80 -11.96 11.99 8.49
CA LEU A 80 -11.06 12.90 7.77
C LEU A 80 -10.30 12.18 6.64
N PHE A 81 -9.82 10.96 6.88
CA PHE A 81 -9.20 10.15 5.83
C PHE A 81 -10.18 9.78 4.72
N CYS A 82 -11.42 9.38 5.06
CA CYS A 82 -12.47 9.12 4.07
C CYS A 82 -12.71 10.35 3.19
N LEU A 83 -12.88 11.53 3.80
CA LEU A 83 -13.07 12.78 3.08
C LEU A 83 -11.87 13.14 2.22
N TYR A 84 -10.64 13.02 2.75
CA TYR A 84 -9.41 13.25 2.02
C TYR A 84 -9.31 12.35 0.78
N PHE A 85 -9.60 11.05 0.93
CA PHE A 85 -9.51 10.10 -0.17
C PHE A 85 -10.60 10.34 -1.23
N SER A 86 -11.83 10.64 -0.80
CA SER A 86 -12.92 11.01 -1.70
C SER A 86 -12.62 12.30 -2.47
N PHE A 87 -12.14 13.33 -1.78
CA PHE A 87 -11.73 14.58 -2.40
C PHE A 87 -10.64 14.35 -3.45
N ASN A 88 -9.56 13.65 -3.09
CA ASN A 88 -8.47 13.38 -4.03
C ASN A 88 -8.93 12.62 -5.26
N MET A 89 -9.74 11.58 -5.09
CA MET A 89 -10.17 10.78 -6.24
C MET A 89 -11.14 11.54 -7.17
N LEU A 90 -12.05 12.33 -6.61
CA LEU A 90 -13.05 13.08 -7.37
C LEU A 90 -12.45 14.34 -8.01
N VAL A 91 -11.71 15.15 -7.25
CA VAL A 91 -11.17 16.43 -7.70
C VAL A 91 -9.99 16.23 -8.65
N LEU A 92 -8.96 15.46 -8.25
CA LEU A 92 -7.83 15.20 -9.15
C LEU A 92 -8.28 14.37 -10.35
N GLY A 93 -9.17 13.40 -10.11
CA GLY A 93 -9.78 12.60 -11.16
C GLY A 93 -10.56 13.42 -12.18
N GLY A 94 -11.29 14.45 -11.73
CA GLY A 94 -12.02 15.38 -12.58
C GLY A 94 -11.10 16.35 -13.33
N MET A 95 -10.15 16.98 -12.63
CA MET A 95 -9.23 17.99 -13.19
C MET A 95 -8.38 17.45 -14.35
N TYR A 96 -7.86 16.23 -14.20
CA TYR A 96 -6.96 15.64 -15.19
C TYR A 96 -7.67 14.75 -16.21
N ARG A 97 -8.99 14.55 -16.07
CA ARG A 97 -9.79 13.68 -16.94
C ARG A 97 -9.63 14.08 -18.40
N LYS A 98 -9.15 13.15 -19.23
CA LYS A 98 -8.92 13.33 -20.68
C LYS A 98 -7.94 14.47 -21.05
N ARG A 99 -7.29 15.09 -20.06
CA ARG A 99 -6.37 16.23 -20.27
C ARG A 99 -4.92 15.84 -20.07
N LYS A 100 -4.65 14.94 -19.11
CA LYS A 100 -3.29 14.47 -18.76
C LYS A 100 -3.32 13.02 -18.29
N ASN A 101 -3.44 12.07 -19.22
CA ASN A 101 -3.60 10.64 -18.90
C ASN A 101 -2.44 10.07 -18.06
N ILE A 102 -1.18 10.27 -18.46
CA ILE A 102 -0.01 9.78 -17.71
C ILE A 102 0.11 10.40 -16.31
N LEU A 103 -0.12 11.71 -16.19
CA LEU A 103 -0.08 12.40 -14.89
C LEU A 103 -1.18 11.87 -13.96
N LEU A 104 -2.38 11.62 -14.50
CA LEU A 104 -3.50 11.07 -13.76
C LEU A 104 -3.20 9.65 -13.27
N ALA A 105 -2.59 8.80 -14.10
CA ALA A 105 -2.16 7.47 -13.70
C ALA A 105 -1.11 7.52 -12.56
N TYR A 106 -0.13 8.42 -12.68
CA TYR A 106 0.87 8.63 -11.63
C TYR A 106 0.25 9.08 -10.30
N LYS A 107 -0.58 10.13 -10.32
CA LYS A 107 -1.27 10.64 -9.13
C LYS A 107 -2.21 9.62 -8.50
N SER A 108 -2.93 8.85 -9.31
CA SER A 108 -3.81 7.79 -8.82
C SER A 108 -3.04 6.66 -8.11
N ASN A 109 -1.83 6.35 -8.56
CA ASN A 109 -0.98 5.33 -7.92
C ASN A 109 -0.32 5.85 -6.63
N ILE A 110 0.05 7.13 -6.54
CA ILE A 110 0.47 7.73 -5.26
C ILE A 110 -0.66 7.60 -4.24
N TRP A 111 -1.87 7.97 -4.64
CA TRP A 111 -3.05 7.86 -3.81
C TRP A 111 -3.32 6.42 -3.34
N LEU A 112 -3.13 5.41 -4.21
CA LEU A 112 -3.22 3.99 -3.81
C LEU A 112 -2.16 3.59 -2.77
N VAL A 113 -0.95 4.14 -2.84
CA VAL A 113 0.10 3.87 -1.84
C VAL A 113 -0.26 4.50 -0.49
N GLU A 114 -0.72 5.74 -0.48
CA GLU A 114 -1.19 6.42 0.74
C GLU A 114 -2.32 5.64 1.39
N LEU A 115 -3.31 5.22 0.58
CA LEU A 115 -4.42 4.39 1.02
C LEU A 115 -3.92 3.06 1.61
N ALA A 116 -3.02 2.36 0.92
CA ALA A 116 -2.48 1.09 1.40
C ALA A 116 -1.74 1.23 2.74
N VAL A 117 -1.02 2.34 2.97
CA VAL A 117 -0.39 2.64 4.26
C VAL A 117 -1.45 2.82 5.35
N VAL A 118 -2.49 3.61 5.10
CA VAL A 118 -3.55 3.86 6.09
C VAL A 118 -4.30 2.56 6.41
N PHE A 119 -4.70 1.80 5.40
CA PHE A 119 -5.33 0.48 5.58
C PHE A 119 -4.45 -0.47 6.39
N TYR A 120 -3.15 -0.49 6.10
CA TYR A 120 -2.21 -1.34 6.81
C TYR A 120 -2.17 -1.01 8.31
N LEU A 121 -2.14 0.28 8.66
CA LEU A 121 -2.10 0.73 10.05
C LEU A 121 -3.38 0.38 10.82
N PHE A 122 -4.56 0.60 10.24
CA PHE A 122 -5.83 0.27 10.90
C PHE A 122 -6.01 -1.25 11.07
N ILE A 123 -5.75 -2.04 10.02
CA ILE A 123 -5.83 -3.51 10.11
C ILE A 123 -4.83 -4.04 11.13
N LEU A 124 -3.62 -3.48 11.20
CA LEU A 124 -2.64 -3.87 12.20
C LEU A 124 -3.21 -3.73 13.61
N ILE A 125 -3.82 -2.58 13.92
CA ILE A 125 -4.42 -2.30 15.23
C ILE A 125 -5.52 -3.31 15.53
N ASP A 126 -6.45 -3.53 14.60
CA ASP A 126 -7.57 -4.44 14.80
C ASP A 126 -7.12 -5.90 14.97
N LEU A 127 -6.12 -6.34 14.19
CA LEU A 127 -5.59 -7.70 14.32
C LEU A 127 -4.86 -7.91 15.65
N GLN A 128 -4.30 -6.87 16.28
CA GLN A 128 -3.76 -6.99 17.64
C GLN A 128 -4.86 -7.20 18.70
N LEU A 129 -6.09 -6.74 18.45
CA LEU A 129 -7.21 -6.94 19.38
C LEU A 129 -7.60 -8.42 19.49
N LEU A 130 -7.36 -9.21 18.43
CA LEU A 130 -7.66 -10.64 18.37
C LEU A 130 -6.73 -11.52 19.23
N ILE A 131 -5.63 -10.97 19.75
CA ILE A 131 -4.68 -11.70 20.60
C ILE A 131 -5.00 -11.44 22.06
N GLU A 132 -5.56 -12.41 22.78
CA GLU A 132 -5.92 -12.21 24.20
C GLU A 132 -4.70 -11.90 25.09
N ASN A 133 -3.59 -12.62 24.91
CA ASN A 133 -2.39 -12.48 25.73
C ASN A 133 -1.65 -11.15 25.47
N ARG A 134 -1.59 -10.28 26.48
CA ARG A 134 -0.93 -8.96 26.44
C ARG A 134 0.53 -9.02 26.00
N TYR A 135 1.32 -9.98 26.49
CA TYR A 135 2.74 -10.07 26.14
C TYR A 135 2.94 -10.50 24.69
N LEU A 136 2.18 -11.49 24.23
CA LEU A 136 2.22 -11.93 22.84
C LEU A 136 1.79 -10.81 21.88
N ARG A 137 0.78 -10.04 22.27
CA ARG A 137 0.30 -8.86 21.55
C ARG A 137 1.39 -7.79 21.42
N LEU A 138 2.09 -7.45 22.51
CA LEU A 138 3.19 -6.47 22.47
C LEU A 138 4.34 -6.95 21.57
N VAL A 139 4.74 -8.22 21.69
CA VAL A 139 5.77 -8.81 20.83
C VAL A 139 5.35 -8.74 19.35
N ASN A 140 4.11 -9.12 19.03
CA ASN A 140 3.60 -9.06 17.66
C ASN A 140 3.52 -7.64 17.13
N LEU A 141 3.06 -6.68 17.93
CA LEU A 141 3.05 -5.27 17.55
C LEU A 141 4.46 -4.77 17.19
N ILE A 142 5.45 -5.05 18.05
CA ILE A 142 6.84 -4.65 17.81
C ILE A 142 7.37 -5.29 16.52
N VAL A 143 7.21 -6.60 16.37
CA VAL A 143 7.74 -7.35 15.23
C VAL A 143 7.11 -6.90 13.92
N VAL A 144 5.78 -6.79 13.88
CA VAL A 144 5.07 -6.38 12.66
C VAL A 144 5.37 -4.91 12.33
N SER A 145 5.50 -4.03 13.33
CA SER A 145 5.93 -2.65 13.12
C SER A 145 7.34 -2.57 12.52
N VAL A 146 8.29 -3.37 13.03
CA VAL A 146 9.64 -3.49 12.46
C VAL A 146 9.57 -3.98 11.02
N CYS A 147 8.71 -4.95 10.71
CA CYS A 147 8.53 -5.46 9.35
C CYS A 147 7.93 -4.42 8.41
N PHE A 148 6.98 -3.63 8.88
CA PHE A 148 6.40 -2.53 8.13
C PHE A 148 7.46 -1.46 7.82
N LEU A 149 8.19 -0.99 8.83
CA LEU A 149 9.28 -0.03 8.65
C LEU A 149 10.34 -0.57 7.69
N TYR A 150 10.76 -1.83 7.86
CA TYR A 150 11.65 -2.52 6.94
C TYR A 150 11.12 -2.50 5.50
N SER A 151 9.82 -2.75 5.31
CA SER A 151 9.16 -2.74 4.00
C SER A 151 9.22 -1.35 3.36
N ILE A 152 8.98 -0.28 4.12
CA ILE A 152 9.10 1.10 3.66
C ILE A 152 10.54 1.44 3.28
N PHE A 153 11.53 1.12 4.11
CA PHE A 153 12.94 1.39 3.80
C PHE A 153 13.41 0.62 2.56
N LYS A 154 13.05 -0.67 2.45
CA LYS A 154 13.33 -1.47 1.26
C LYS A 154 12.70 -0.88 0.00
N SER A 155 11.50 -0.32 0.12
CA SER A 155 10.79 0.36 -0.96
C SER A 155 11.52 1.63 -1.42
N ILE A 156 11.95 2.47 -0.47
CA ILE A 156 12.75 3.67 -0.73
C ILE A 156 14.07 3.30 -1.40
N LYS A 157 14.77 2.25 -0.93
CA LYS A 157 16.01 1.76 -1.55
C LYS A 157 15.78 1.35 -3.00
N LYS A 158 14.76 0.52 -3.24
CA LYS A 158 14.45 0.02 -4.58
C LYS A 158 14.13 1.16 -5.54
N SER A 159 13.38 2.17 -5.08
CA SER A 159 13.12 3.40 -5.81
C SER A 159 14.40 4.19 -6.11
N LYS A 160 15.27 4.40 -5.11
CA LYS A 160 16.56 5.09 -5.29
C LYS A 160 17.46 4.37 -6.29
N ASN A 161 17.58 3.05 -6.22
CA ASN A 161 18.39 2.24 -7.13
C ASN A 161 17.90 2.31 -8.58
N ILE A 162 16.58 2.37 -8.78
CA ILE A 162 15.97 2.58 -10.10
C ILE A 162 16.34 3.96 -10.66
N THR A 163 16.42 4.96 -9.78
CA THR A 163 16.59 6.37 -10.17
C THR A 163 18.07 6.77 -10.28
N LYS A 164 18.97 6.15 -9.52
CA LYS A 164 20.40 6.44 -9.48
C LYS A 164 21.17 5.14 -9.30
N LYS A 165 22.00 4.77 -10.29
CA LYS A 165 22.74 3.50 -10.31
C LYS A 165 23.86 3.42 -9.24
N ASN A 166 24.34 4.55 -8.73
CA ASN A 166 25.49 4.61 -7.80
C ASN A 166 25.25 5.62 -6.66
N GLN A 167 24.69 5.18 -5.52
CA GLN A 167 24.81 5.91 -4.26
C GLN A 167 25.26 4.95 -3.16
N ASP A 168 26.20 5.42 -2.34
CA ASP A 168 26.75 4.68 -1.21
C ASP A 168 25.64 4.26 -0.24
N LEU A 169 25.79 3.04 0.26
CA LEU A 169 24.86 2.41 1.19
C LEU A 169 24.84 3.19 2.51
N ASP A 170 23.70 3.78 2.83
CA ASP A 170 23.45 4.25 4.20
C ASP A 170 23.53 3.06 5.18
N ARG A 171 24.18 3.24 6.33
CA ARG A 171 24.52 2.17 7.31
C ARG A 171 23.30 1.32 7.68
N PHE A 172 22.16 1.97 7.88
CA PHE A 172 20.91 1.32 8.25
C PHE A 172 20.31 0.47 7.12
N THR A 173 20.56 0.89 5.88
CA THR A 173 20.09 0.20 4.67
C THR A 173 20.92 -1.05 4.38
N LYS A 174 22.21 -1.03 4.72
CA LYS A 174 23.10 -2.20 4.63
C LYS A 174 22.66 -3.29 5.62
N PHE A 175 22.47 -2.91 6.88
CA PHE A 175 21.99 -3.80 7.95
C PHE A 175 20.67 -4.52 7.59
N THR A 176 19.70 -3.80 7.04
CA THR A 176 18.41 -4.38 6.67
C THR A 176 18.50 -5.35 5.48
N THR A 177 19.37 -5.08 4.51
CA THR A 177 19.50 -5.96 3.33
C THR A 177 20.19 -7.28 3.68
N GLU A 178 21.22 -7.22 4.52
CA GLU A 178 21.99 -8.39 4.96
C GLU A 178 21.14 -9.31 5.86
N ASN A 179 20.22 -8.75 6.62
CA ASN A 179 19.41 -9.47 7.61
C ASN A 179 18.03 -9.92 7.11
N GLN A 180 17.74 -9.89 5.80
CA GLN A 180 16.42 -10.30 5.29
C GLN A 180 16.06 -11.76 5.65
N LYS A 181 17.06 -12.67 5.65
CA LYS A 181 16.84 -14.06 6.07
C LYS A 181 16.48 -14.15 7.55
N LEU A 182 17.13 -13.35 8.39
CA LEU A 182 16.89 -13.30 9.83
C LEU A 182 15.50 -12.73 10.15
N ILE A 183 15.06 -11.66 9.48
CA ILE A 183 13.69 -11.12 9.64
C ILE A 183 12.64 -12.18 9.28
N LYS A 184 12.83 -12.90 8.16
CA LYS A 184 11.93 -13.99 7.77
C LYS A 184 11.93 -15.15 8.76
N ALA A 185 13.10 -15.51 9.28
CA ALA A 185 13.23 -16.58 10.27
C ALA A 185 12.51 -16.21 11.58
N ILE A 186 12.68 -14.98 12.08
CA ILE A 186 12.00 -14.48 13.28
C ILE A 186 10.48 -14.52 13.09
N LEU A 187 9.97 -14.03 11.96
CA LEU A 187 8.54 -14.10 11.66
C LEU A 187 8.03 -15.54 11.56
N GLY A 188 8.83 -16.46 10.98
CA GLY A 188 8.49 -17.88 10.90
C GLY A 188 8.41 -18.52 12.29
N VAL A 189 9.37 -18.25 13.16
CA VAL A 189 9.37 -18.73 14.55
C VAL A 189 8.17 -18.17 15.32
N LEU A 190 7.88 -16.88 15.18
CA LEU A 190 6.72 -16.26 15.84
C LEU A 190 5.39 -16.82 15.33
N PHE A 191 5.30 -17.10 14.03
CA PHE A 191 4.12 -17.75 13.44
C PHE A 191 3.92 -19.14 14.05
N ILE A 192 4.96 -19.97 14.08
CA ILE A 192 4.90 -21.34 14.62
C ILE A 192 4.59 -21.32 16.11
N THR A 193 5.27 -20.46 16.89
CA THR A 193 5.04 -20.36 18.34
C THR A 193 3.65 -19.85 18.67
N SER A 194 3.13 -18.86 17.93
CA SER A 194 1.75 -18.39 18.07
C SER A 194 0.73 -19.48 17.75
N MET A 195 0.97 -20.29 16.72
CA MET A 195 0.10 -21.43 16.37
C MET A 195 0.11 -22.49 17.46
N ILE A 196 1.29 -22.94 17.89
CA ILE A 196 1.46 -23.96 18.93
C ILE A 196 0.81 -23.50 20.25
N PHE A 197 1.12 -22.27 20.69
CA PHE A 197 0.59 -21.74 21.94
C PHE A 197 -0.95 -21.77 21.96
N ASN A 198 -1.60 -21.42 20.84
CA ASN A 198 -3.07 -21.44 20.79
C ASN A 198 -3.65 -22.85 20.70
N ILE A 199 -3.06 -23.76 19.92
CA ILE A 199 -3.53 -25.15 19.78
C ILE A 199 -3.50 -25.88 21.13
N PHE A 200 -2.46 -25.64 21.94
CA PHE A 200 -2.27 -26.28 23.24
C PHE A 200 -2.81 -25.45 24.42
N SER A 201 -3.41 -24.29 24.16
CA SER A 201 -4.07 -23.52 25.21
C SER A 201 -5.41 -24.16 25.60
N ASN A 202 -5.70 -24.18 26.90
CA ASN A 202 -6.99 -24.64 27.44
C ASN A 202 -8.18 -23.74 27.02
N ASN A 203 -7.92 -22.62 26.33
CA ASN A 203 -8.94 -21.65 25.90
C ASN A 203 -9.55 -21.99 24.53
N THR A 204 -8.98 -22.93 23.79
CA THR A 204 -9.59 -23.40 22.55
C THR A 204 -10.82 -24.25 22.88
N PRO A 205 -12.04 -23.89 22.42
CA PRO A 205 -13.22 -24.70 22.67
C PRO A 205 -13.01 -26.15 22.17
N ASN A 206 -13.76 -27.11 22.74
CA ASN A 206 -13.78 -28.52 22.32
C ASN A 206 -14.30 -28.67 20.89
N GLN A 207 -13.52 -28.21 19.93
CA GLN A 207 -13.72 -28.34 18.50
C GLN A 207 -12.87 -29.50 17.99
N ASN A 208 -13.33 -30.12 16.90
CA ASN A 208 -12.52 -31.07 16.13
C ASN A 208 -11.18 -30.43 15.72
N LEU A 209 -10.18 -31.25 15.38
CA LEU A 209 -8.82 -30.80 15.05
C LEU A 209 -8.80 -29.63 14.04
N GLU A 210 -9.67 -29.67 13.04
CA GLU A 210 -9.83 -28.62 12.02
C GLU A 210 -10.26 -27.26 12.62
N GLY A 211 -11.22 -27.27 13.55
CA GLY A 211 -11.65 -26.06 14.24
C GLY A 211 -10.55 -25.47 15.13
N LYS A 212 -9.78 -26.33 15.81
CA LYS A 212 -8.61 -25.90 16.60
C LYS A 212 -7.53 -25.27 15.73
N VAL A 213 -7.28 -25.81 14.54
CA VAL A 213 -6.35 -25.22 13.57
C VAL A 213 -6.85 -23.87 13.05
N LEU A 214 -8.14 -23.74 12.74
CA LEU A 214 -8.71 -22.46 12.29
C LEU A 214 -8.66 -21.38 13.37
N VAL A 215 -9.00 -21.72 14.61
CA VAL A 215 -8.97 -20.77 15.74
C VAL A 215 -7.54 -20.35 16.07
N SER A 216 -6.57 -21.28 15.99
CA SER A 216 -5.16 -20.95 16.25
C SER A 216 -4.50 -20.05 15.20
N LEU A 217 -5.06 -19.96 13.99
CA LEU A 217 -4.58 -19.04 12.95
C LEU A 217 -4.92 -17.58 13.25
N ILE A 218 -5.99 -17.32 14.01
CA ILE A 218 -6.48 -15.96 14.29
C ILE A 218 -5.39 -15.08 14.94
N PRO A 219 -4.68 -15.53 15.99
CA PRO A 219 -3.62 -14.74 16.62
C PRO A 219 -2.33 -14.65 15.78
N ALA A 220 -2.21 -15.48 14.75
CA ALA A 220 -1.09 -15.46 13.80
C ALA A 220 -1.33 -14.53 12.59
N LEU A 221 -2.55 -14.02 12.41
CA LEU A 221 -2.91 -13.10 11.32
C LEU A 221 -2.03 -11.83 11.26
N PRO A 222 -1.70 -11.13 12.36
CA PRO A 222 -0.79 -9.99 12.31
C PRO A 222 0.57 -10.34 11.68
N ILE A 223 1.09 -11.55 11.96
CA ILE A 223 2.39 -12.01 11.48
C ILE A 223 2.32 -12.27 9.96
N LEU A 224 1.24 -12.90 9.49
CA LEU A 224 0.98 -13.08 8.06
C LEU A 224 0.85 -11.72 7.35
N PHE A 225 0.21 -10.75 7.98
CA PHE A 225 0.08 -9.39 7.46
C PHE A 225 1.44 -8.66 7.40
N GLY A 226 2.31 -8.89 8.39
CA GLY A 226 3.72 -8.48 8.35
C GLY A 226 4.50 -9.11 7.20
N PHE A 227 4.32 -10.40 6.92
CA PHE A 227 4.91 -11.03 5.73
C PHE A 227 4.42 -10.39 4.44
N PHE A 228 3.12 -10.14 4.33
CA PHE A 228 2.53 -9.50 3.16
C PHE A 228 3.14 -8.11 2.91
N SER A 229 3.35 -7.31 3.95
CA SER A 229 3.92 -5.95 3.82
C SER A 229 5.30 -5.95 3.17
N ILE A 230 6.14 -6.95 3.49
CA ILE A 230 7.52 -7.09 3.00
C ILE A 230 7.60 -7.23 1.48
N TYR A 231 6.52 -7.68 0.84
CA TYR A 231 6.43 -7.85 -0.60
C TYR A 231 5.55 -6.78 -1.25
N ALA A 232 4.40 -6.46 -0.65
CA ALA A 232 3.41 -5.54 -1.21
C ALA A 232 3.95 -4.11 -1.35
N PHE A 233 4.55 -3.54 -0.29
CA PHE A 233 5.04 -2.15 -0.34
C PHE A 233 6.20 -1.97 -1.34
N PRO A 234 7.23 -2.83 -1.37
CA PRO A 234 8.28 -2.70 -2.39
C PRO A 234 7.76 -2.82 -3.82
N TRP A 235 6.74 -3.64 -4.05
CA TRP A 235 6.09 -3.74 -5.36
C TRP A 235 5.34 -2.44 -5.70
N LEU A 236 4.48 -1.96 -4.82
CA LEU A 236 3.73 -0.70 -4.99
C LEU A 236 4.63 0.51 -5.26
N PHE A 237 5.68 0.69 -4.45
CA PHE A 237 6.63 1.79 -4.62
C PHE A 237 7.45 1.69 -5.91
N THR A 238 7.78 0.47 -6.35
CA THR A 238 8.45 0.27 -7.65
C THR A 238 7.55 0.76 -8.78
N SER A 239 6.26 0.39 -8.73
CA SER A 239 5.27 0.84 -9.71
C SER A 239 5.12 2.36 -9.71
N VAL A 240 5.00 2.99 -8.54
CA VAL A 240 4.98 4.47 -8.44
C VAL A 240 6.25 5.11 -8.97
N THR A 241 7.42 4.53 -8.73
CA THR A 241 8.71 5.05 -9.23
C THR A 241 8.76 4.99 -10.76
N ARG A 242 8.34 3.87 -11.36
CA ARG A 242 8.24 3.73 -12.81
C ARG A 242 7.28 4.76 -13.41
N LEU A 243 6.13 5.00 -12.77
CA LEU A 243 5.18 6.03 -13.20
C LEU A 243 5.72 7.44 -13.04
N PHE A 244 6.51 7.70 -12.00
CA PHE A 244 7.21 8.97 -11.85
C PHE A 244 8.16 9.21 -13.02
N LEU A 245 8.97 8.21 -13.38
CA LEU A 245 9.87 8.29 -14.54
C LEU A 245 9.09 8.47 -15.85
N LEU A 246 8.01 7.70 -16.03
CA LEU A 246 7.12 7.81 -17.19
C LEU A 246 6.54 9.21 -17.31
N ASN A 247 6.07 9.80 -16.22
CA ASN A 247 5.54 11.16 -16.21
C ASN A 247 6.63 12.22 -16.42
N LYS A 248 7.82 12.02 -15.85
CA LYS A 248 8.94 12.97 -15.97
C LYS A 248 9.51 13.03 -17.39
N PHE A 249 9.66 11.88 -18.04
CA PHE A 249 10.19 11.74 -19.40
C PHE A 249 9.09 11.37 -20.40
N SER A 250 7.89 11.93 -20.19
CA SER A 250 6.66 11.59 -20.92
C SER A 250 6.84 11.59 -22.43
N GLU A 251 7.41 12.66 -22.98
CA GLU A 251 7.57 12.79 -24.44
C GLU A 251 8.62 11.80 -25.00
N ASN A 252 9.70 11.54 -24.27
CA ASN A 252 10.72 10.58 -24.70
C ASN A 252 10.15 9.15 -24.72
N PHE A 253 9.39 8.77 -23.70
CA PHE A 253 8.70 7.48 -23.66
C PHE A 253 7.62 7.36 -24.73
N ARG A 254 6.83 8.42 -24.96
CA ARG A 254 5.83 8.46 -26.04
C ARG A 254 6.45 8.15 -27.40
N ARG A 255 7.58 8.82 -27.71
CA ARG A 255 8.31 8.61 -28.97
C ARG A 255 8.92 7.20 -29.03
N LYS A 256 9.52 6.72 -27.94
CA LYS A 256 10.08 5.36 -27.86
C LYS A 256 9.04 4.28 -28.16
N PHE A 257 7.83 4.42 -27.61
CA PHE A 257 6.73 3.48 -27.82
C PHE A 257 5.87 3.79 -29.05
N ASN A 258 6.25 4.80 -29.85
CA ASN A 258 5.54 5.23 -31.04
C ASN A 258 4.02 5.46 -30.83
N VAL A 259 3.63 6.12 -29.74
CA VAL A 259 2.22 6.35 -29.38
C VAL A 259 1.75 7.76 -29.80
N ASN A 260 0.55 7.86 -30.35
CA ASN A 260 -0.08 9.15 -30.71
C ASN A 260 -0.34 10.03 -29.46
N LYS A 261 -0.16 11.36 -29.58
CA LYS A 261 -0.39 12.32 -28.48
C LYS A 261 -1.81 12.28 -27.92
N LYS A 262 -2.82 12.02 -28.75
CA LYS A 262 -4.23 11.85 -28.33
C LYS A 262 -4.38 10.78 -27.27
N LEU A 263 -3.83 9.59 -27.52
CA LEU A 263 -3.89 8.46 -26.58
C LEU A 263 -3.02 8.76 -25.36
N TRP A 264 -1.81 9.26 -25.59
CA TRP A 264 -0.81 9.46 -24.54
C TRP A 264 -1.19 10.57 -23.53
N TYR A 265 -1.56 11.74 -24.01
CA TYR A 265 -1.88 12.90 -23.17
C TYR A 265 -3.39 13.01 -22.89
N GLY A 266 -4.22 12.51 -23.81
CA GLY A 266 -5.68 12.50 -23.73
C GLY A 266 -6.33 13.37 -24.78
N SER A 267 -7.56 13.01 -25.16
CA SER A 267 -8.34 13.67 -26.21
C SER A 267 -8.67 15.17 -25.98
N LYS A 268 -8.45 15.71 -24.79
CA LYS A 268 -8.64 17.14 -24.46
C LYS A 268 -7.34 17.83 -24.00
N SER A 269 -6.18 17.19 -24.20
CA SER A 269 -4.88 17.75 -23.79
C SER A 269 -4.49 18.96 -24.67
N LYS A 270 -3.53 19.77 -24.19
CA LYS A 270 -3.01 20.90 -24.99
C LYS A 270 -2.14 20.38 -26.12
N GLU A 271 -1.31 19.40 -25.80
CA GLU A 271 -0.35 18.74 -26.67
C GLU A 271 -1.03 18.10 -27.90
N TYR A 272 -2.22 17.54 -27.73
CA TYR A 272 -3.03 17.01 -28.83
C TYR A 272 -3.66 18.13 -29.68
N LYS A 273 -4.16 19.20 -29.05
CA LYS A 273 -4.74 20.33 -29.78
C LYS A 273 -3.70 21.07 -30.62
N GLU A 274 -2.48 21.21 -30.10
CA GLU A 274 -1.36 21.81 -30.83
C GLU A 274 -0.99 20.99 -32.07
N GLU A 275 -1.01 19.66 -31.97
CA GLU A 275 -0.82 18.77 -33.13
C GLU A 275 -1.91 18.97 -34.19
N GLN A 276 -3.17 19.09 -33.79
CA GLN A 276 -4.29 19.37 -34.71
C GLN A 276 -4.25 20.77 -35.35
N THR A 277 -3.48 21.71 -34.78
CA THR A 277 -3.37 23.09 -35.31
C THR A 277 -2.16 23.23 -36.23
N GLN A 278 -1.25 22.26 -36.23
CA GLN A 278 -0.04 22.23 -37.06
C GLN A 278 -0.20 21.37 -38.33
N GLU A 279 -1.28 20.59 -38.41
CA GLU A 279 -1.76 19.88 -39.61
C GLU A 279 -2.73 20.76 -40.41
#